data_AF-A0A960U6S6-F1
#
_entry.id   AF-A0A960U6S6-F1
#
_cell.length_a   1.000
_cell.length_b   1.000
_cell.length_c   1.000
_cell.angle_alpha   90.00
_cell.angle_beta   90.00
_cell.angle_gamma   90.00
#
_symmetry.space_group_name_H-M   'P 1'
#
loop_
_entity.id
_entity.type
_entity.pdbx_description
1 polymer ?
#
loop_
_entity_poly.entity_id
_entity_poly.type
_entity_poly.pdbx_seq_one_letter_code
_entity_poly.pdbx_strand_id
1 'polypeptide(L)'
;MIYDNKIEQIYVPLKNLFLDHKNFRFKEKAQALNNLKSGEEFSDRIQNKILNLLIDKEQGISDLLISFKANGFINVNQIYVKKINDEKYLVIEGNRRVATLKYLEKKSKDEFPELGKLDPEVFNGVPVVIYPYEELEEHLILAGLDHITGKKNWPSVNRAEYFYSLIKDLNKSQEYIVERLADI
;
A
#
# COMPACT_ATOMS: atom_id res chain seq x y z
N MET A 1 4.77 -15.13 -24.22
CA MET A 1 5.84 -14.13 -24.31
C MET A 1 5.93 -13.47 -22.95
N ILE A 2 7.05 -13.63 -22.24
CA ILE A 2 7.28 -13.01 -20.93
C ILE A 2 7.57 -11.54 -21.23
N TYR A 3 6.69 -10.64 -20.80
CA TYR A 3 6.92 -9.20 -20.97
C TYR A 3 8.14 -8.80 -20.14
N ASP A 4 9.22 -8.43 -20.83
CA ASP A 4 10.40 -7.79 -20.24
C ASP A 4 10.07 -6.30 -20.02
N ASN A 5 9.03 -6.03 -19.22
CA ASN A 5 8.77 -4.69 -18.72
C ASN A 5 9.82 -4.44 -17.64
N LYS A 6 10.90 -3.75 -18.02
CA LYS A 6 11.95 -3.32 -17.11
C LYS A 6 11.28 -2.56 -15.96
N ILE A 7 11.21 -3.21 -14.80
CA ILE A 7 10.62 -2.65 -13.60
C ILE A 7 11.51 -1.48 -13.17
N GLU A 8 11.11 -0.25 -13.50
CA GLU A 8 11.88 0.94 -13.18
C GLU A 8 11.70 1.30 -11.71
N GLN A 9 12.79 1.18 -10.95
CA GLN A 9 12.84 1.71 -9.58
C GLN A 9 13.23 3.18 -9.62
N ILE A 10 12.39 4.02 -9.01
CA ILE A 10 12.61 5.45 -8.83
C ILE A 10 12.67 5.79 -7.34
N TYR A 11 13.19 6.97 -7.01
CA TYR A 11 13.23 7.48 -5.64
C TYR A 11 12.26 8.65 -5.52
N VAL A 12 11.27 8.52 -4.65
CA VAL A 12 10.20 9.51 -4.48
C VAL A 12 10.24 10.06 -3.05
N PRO A 13 10.24 11.38 -2.85
CA PRO A 13 10.11 11.96 -1.51
C PRO A 13 8.89 11.43 -0.79
N LEU A 14 9.00 11.12 0.50
CA LEU A 14 7.91 10.50 1.27
C LEU A 14 6.64 11.38 1.30
N LYS A 15 6.81 12.70 1.30
CA LYS A 15 5.71 13.68 1.20
C LYS A 15 4.91 13.58 -0.10
N ASN A 16 5.51 13.04 -1.16
CA ASN A 16 4.92 12.88 -2.49
C ASN A 16 4.20 11.52 -2.68
N LEU A 17 4.34 10.61 -1.70
CA LEU A 17 3.64 9.32 -1.65
C LEU A 17 2.32 9.45 -0.89
N PHE A 18 1.21 9.10 -1.54
CA PHE A 18 -0.14 9.15 -0.99
C PHE A 18 -0.65 7.74 -0.70
N LEU A 19 -1.16 7.54 0.50
CA LEU A 19 -1.79 6.29 0.92
C LEU A 19 -3.13 6.11 0.20
N ASP A 20 -3.41 4.89 -0.23
CA ASP A 20 -4.64 4.58 -0.94
C ASP A 20 -5.83 4.49 0.02
N HIS A 21 -6.84 5.33 -0.21
CA HIS A 21 -8.07 5.37 0.56
C HIS A 21 -8.99 4.16 0.33
N LYS A 22 -8.79 3.43 -0.78
CA LYS A 22 -9.55 2.21 -1.13
C LYS A 22 -8.89 0.93 -0.65
N ASN A 23 -7.82 1.04 0.15
CA ASN A 23 -7.08 -0.13 0.60
C ASN A 23 -7.97 -1.09 1.40
N PHE A 24 -8.07 -2.33 0.91
CA PHE A 24 -8.94 -3.37 1.50
C PHE A 24 -8.57 -3.73 2.93
N ARG A 25 -7.37 -3.38 3.39
CA ARG A 25 -6.96 -3.62 4.78
C ARG A 25 -7.89 -3.00 5.79
N PHE A 26 -8.48 -1.83 5.52
CA PHE A 26 -9.33 -1.12 6.49
C PHE A 26 -10.73 -0.78 5.94
N LYS A 27 -11.18 -1.49 4.90
CA LYS A 27 -12.37 -1.13 4.11
C LYS A 27 -13.64 -0.90 4.94
N GLU A 28 -13.94 -1.77 5.91
CA GLU A 28 -15.08 -1.59 6.83
C GLU A 28 -15.02 -0.26 7.60
N LYS A 29 -13.82 0.13 8.05
CA LYS A 29 -13.59 1.38 8.81
C LYS A 29 -13.49 2.62 7.91
N ALA A 30 -13.34 2.43 6.61
CA ALA A 30 -13.18 3.48 5.62
C ALA A 30 -14.45 3.79 4.80
N GLN A 31 -15.63 3.31 5.21
CA GLN A 31 -16.88 3.64 4.50
C GLN A 31 -17.08 5.15 4.28
N ALA A 32 -16.69 5.96 5.26
CA ALA A 32 -16.74 7.42 5.16
C ALA A 32 -15.73 8.04 4.15
N LEU A 33 -14.83 7.24 3.58
CA LEU A 33 -13.86 7.63 2.53
C LEU A 33 -14.33 7.22 1.12
N ASN A 34 -15.43 6.48 0.97
CA ASN A 34 -15.87 5.98 -0.33
C ASN A 34 -16.48 7.06 -1.23
N ASN A 35 -16.93 8.18 -0.65
CA ASN A 35 -17.63 9.27 -1.34
C ASN A 35 -16.78 10.54 -1.46
N LEU A 36 -15.45 10.41 -1.47
CA LEU A 36 -14.56 11.55 -1.63
C LEU A 36 -14.73 12.15 -3.03
N LYS A 37 -14.73 13.48 -3.10
CA LYS A 37 -14.64 14.18 -4.40
C LYS A 37 -13.22 14.03 -4.94
N SER A 38 -13.09 14.04 -6.26
CA SER A 38 -11.78 13.96 -6.92
C SER A 38 -10.81 15.01 -6.36
N GLY A 39 -9.64 14.54 -5.93
CA GLY A 39 -8.60 15.36 -5.32
C GLY A 39 -8.66 15.44 -3.80
N GLU A 40 -9.81 15.20 -3.15
CA GLU A 40 -9.92 15.23 -1.68
C GLU A 40 -9.08 14.13 -1.03
N GLU A 41 -8.92 13.00 -1.71
CA GLU A 41 -8.10 11.87 -1.29
C GLU A 41 -6.63 12.26 -1.05
N PHE A 42 -6.15 13.32 -1.68
CA PHE A 42 -4.78 13.81 -1.53
C PHE A 42 -4.65 14.94 -0.49
N SER A 43 -5.74 15.34 0.17
CA SER A 43 -5.66 16.36 1.23
C SER A 43 -5.02 15.80 2.50
N ASP A 44 -4.28 16.66 3.23
CA ASP A 44 -3.65 16.27 4.50
C ASP A 44 -4.65 15.70 5.50
N ARG A 45 -5.87 16.25 5.54
CA ARG A 45 -6.95 15.76 6.40
C ARG A 45 -7.29 14.30 6.10
N ILE A 46 -7.45 13.96 4.84
CA ILE A 46 -7.81 12.59 4.42
C ILE A 46 -6.61 11.65 4.59
N GLN A 47 -5.41 12.07 4.18
CA GLN A 47 -4.20 11.28 4.33
C GLN A 47 -3.87 10.97 5.80
N ASN A 48 -4.05 11.93 6.71
CA ASN A 48 -3.92 11.68 8.15
C ASN A 48 -4.98 10.70 8.67
N LYS A 49 -6.21 10.77 8.16
CA LYS A 49 -7.26 9.81 8.53
C LYS A 49 -6.91 8.39 8.06
N ILE A 50 -6.42 8.22 6.83
CA ILE A 50 -5.97 6.93 6.30
C ILE A 50 -4.76 6.40 7.09
N LEU A 51 -3.79 7.27 7.40
CA LEU A 51 -2.64 6.92 8.21
C LEU A 51 -3.06 6.38 9.58
N ASN A 52 -4.00 7.04 10.25
CA ASN A 52 -4.52 6.57 11.55
C ASN A 52 -5.22 5.21 11.45
N LEU A 53 -5.95 4.94 10.36
CA LEU A 53 -6.56 3.62 10.11
C LEU A 53 -5.50 2.52 9.93
N LEU A 54 -4.36 2.84 9.31
CA LEU A 54 -3.25 1.90 9.11
C LEU A 54 -2.41 1.68 10.37
N ILE A 55 -2.35 2.67 11.27
CA ILE A 55 -1.64 2.57 12.56
C ILE A 55 -2.45 1.80 13.60
N ASP A 56 -3.78 1.80 13.49
CA ASP A 56 -4.69 1.16 14.44
C ASP A 56 -4.32 -0.30 14.72
N LYS A 57 -4.51 -0.75 15.97
CA LYS A 57 -3.96 -2.01 16.51
C LYS A 57 -4.35 -3.25 15.70
N GLU A 58 -5.54 -3.26 15.11
CA GLU A 58 -6.05 -4.38 14.31
C GLU A 58 -5.40 -4.47 12.92
N GLN A 59 -4.96 -3.34 12.35
CA GLN A 59 -4.39 -3.26 11.00
C GLN A 59 -2.88 -3.01 11.00
N GLY A 60 -2.31 -2.92 12.21
CA GLY A 60 -1.21 -2.03 12.56
C GLY A 60 0.12 -2.25 11.86
N ILE A 61 0.99 -1.28 12.11
CA ILE A 61 2.36 -1.20 11.60
C ILE A 61 3.41 -1.68 12.61
N SER A 62 3.03 -2.20 13.78
CA SER A 62 3.93 -2.48 14.89
C SER A 62 5.12 -3.38 14.53
N ASP A 63 4.90 -4.43 13.73
CA ASP A 63 5.94 -5.30 13.19
C ASP A 63 6.93 -4.54 12.30
N LEU A 64 6.42 -3.65 11.43
CA LEU A 64 7.24 -2.83 10.55
C LEU A 64 8.00 -1.76 11.34
N LEU A 65 7.40 -1.18 12.38
CA LEU A 65 8.08 -0.26 13.30
C LEU A 65 9.26 -0.94 13.98
N ILE A 66 9.05 -2.14 14.54
CA ILE A 66 10.12 -2.93 15.17
C ILE A 66 11.21 -3.23 14.14
N SER A 67 10.83 -3.72 12.95
CA SER A 67 11.78 -4.07 11.90
C SER A 67 12.59 -2.86 11.41
N PHE A 68 11.96 -1.72 11.16
CA PHE A 68 12.62 -0.52 10.65
C PHE A 68 13.55 0.09 11.70
N LYS A 69 13.13 0.13 12.97
CA LYS A 69 14.00 0.60 14.06
C LYS A 69 15.19 -0.34 14.28
N ALA A 70 15.02 -1.66 14.11
CA ALA A 70 16.08 -2.63 14.34
C ALA A 70 17.09 -2.73 13.18
N ASN A 71 16.63 -2.57 11.94
CA ASN A 71 17.40 -2.90 10.74
C ASN A 71 17.54 -1.76 9.72
N GLY A 72 16.86 -0.64 9.93
CA GLY A 72 16.67 0.38 8.90
C GLY A 72 15.64 -0.02 7.84
N PHE A 73 15.53 0.78 6.78
CA PHE A 73 14.61 0.48 5.68
C PHE A 73 15.21 -0.59 4.77
N ILE A 74 14.60 -1.78 4.74
CA ILE A 74 15.02 -2.89 3.89
C ILE A 74 14.18 -2.92 2.62
N ASN A 75 14.78 -2.65 1.47
CA ASN A 75 14.12 -2.66 0.15
C ASN A 75 14.02 -4.06 -0.48
N VAL A 76 13.39 -5.00 0.23
CA VAL A 76 13.16 -6.38 -0.28
C VAL A 76 11.76 -6.52 -0.87
N ASN A 77 10.72 -6.06 -0.15
CA ASN A 77 9.37 -5.97 -0.70
C ASN A 77 9.19 -4.58 -1.32
N GLN A 78 9.17 -4.54 -2.64
CA GLN A 78 9.01 -3.31 -3.41
C GLN A 78 7.70 -2.60 -3.04
N ILE A 79 7.75 -1.27 -3.02
CA ILE A 79 6.57 -0.42 -2.89
C ILE A 79 6.15 -0.07 -4.31
N TYR A 80 4.95 -0.48 -4.71
CA TYR A 80 4.46 -0.16 -6.05
C TYR A 80 3.54 1.06 -6.02
N VAL A 81 3.75 1.95 -6.98
CA VAL A 81 3.04 3.22 -7.07
C VAL A 81 2.44 3.45 -8.45
N LYS A 82 1.32 4.15 -8.49
CA LYS A 82 0.76 4.73 -9.70
C LYS A 82 1.08 6.22 -9.74
N LYS A 83 1.66 6.70 -10.84
CA LYS A 83 1.88 8.13 -11.07
C LYS A 83 0.54 8.83 -11.25
N ILE A 84 0.29 9.88 -10.46
CA ILE A 84 -0.91 10.73 -10.58
C ILE A 84 -0.59 11.97 -11.42
N ASN A 85 0.56 12.59 -11.15
CA ASN A 85 1.17 13.65 -11.96
C ASN A 85 2.69 13.63 -11.71
N ASP A 86 3.42 14.65 -12.17
CA ASP A 86 4.88 14.68 -12.05
C ASP A 86 5.41 14.68 -10.61
N GLU A 87 4.59 15.09 -9.64
CA GLU A 87 4.98 15.20 -8.23
C GLU A 87 4.30 14.17 -7.33
N LYS A 88 3.11 13.68 -7.69
CA LYS A 88 2.27 12.87 -6.80
C LYS A 88 2.17 11.43 -7.26
N TYR A 89 2.31 10.52 -6.31
CA TYR A 89 2.26 9.08 -6.53
C TYR A 89 1.30 8.43 -5.53
N LEU A 90 0.38 7.59 -6.04
CA LEU A 90 -0.54 6.81 -5.22
C LEU A 90 0.08 5.45 -4.92
N VAL A 91 0.14 5.06 -3.65
CA VAL A 91 0.70 3.78 -3.21
C VAL A 91 -0.34 2.69 -3.43
N ILE A 92 -0.08 1.83 -4.40
CA ILE A 92 -0.93 0.69 -4.73
C ILE A 92 -0.61 -0.46 -3.79
N GLU A 93 0.67 -0.84 -3.73
CA GLU A 93 1.17 -1.88 -2.84
C GLU A 93 2.25 -1.34 -1.91
N GLY A 94 2.26 -1.85 -0.68
CA GLY A 94 3.17 -1.36 0.36
C GLY A 94 2.64 -0.21 1.22
N ASN A 95 1.32 0.03 1.23
CA ASN A 95 0.65 1.05 2.05
C ASN A 95 1.10 1.05 3.53
N ARG A 96 1.27 -0.12 4.14
CA ARG A 96 1.76 -0.25 5.52
C ARG A 96 3.21 0.21 5.69
N ARG A 97 4.07 -0.05 4.70
CA ARG A 97 5.49 0.39 4.72
C ARG A 97 5.56 1.91 4.64
N VAL A 98 4.81 2.51 3.72
CA VAL A 98 4.72 3.97 3.59
C VAL A 98 4.10 4.61 4.83
N ALA A 99 3.05 4.02 5.40
CA ALA A 99 2.46 4.50 6.66
C ALA A 99 3.46 4.43 7.83
N THR A 100 4.29 3.38 7.89
CA THR A 100 5.36 3.24 8.87
C THR A 100 6.39 4.36 8.72
N LEU A 101 6.83 4.64 7.49
CA LEU A 101 7.75 5.75 7.22
C LEU A 101 7.14 7.11 7.60
N LYS A 102 5.89 7.38 7.23
CA LYS A 102 5.19 8.64 7.59
C LYS A 102 5.04 8.80 9.10
N TYR A 103 4.75 7.71 9.80
CA TYR A 103 4.70 7.72 11.27
C TYR A 103 6.08 8.06 11.87
N LEU A 104 7.14 7.42 11.38
CA LEU A 104 8.50 7.66 11.86
C LEU A 104 9.03 9.05 11.50
N GLU A 105 8.69 9.60 10.33
CA GLU A 105 9.01 10.98 9.94
C GLU A 105 8.32 12.00 10.86
N LYS A 106 7.07 11.73 11.30
CA LYS A 106 6.43 12.58 12.31
C LYS A 106 7.19 12.51 13.64
N LYS A 107 7.60 11.30 14.03
CA LYS A 107 8.37 11.05 15.27
C LYS A 107 9.80 11.57 15.24
N SER A 108 10.39 11.74 14.05
CA SER A 108 11.74 12.32 13.93
C SER A 108 11.79 13.80 14.32
N LYS A 109 10.63 14.45 14.44
CA LYS A 109 10.48 15.87 14.81
C LYS A 109 10.21 16.07 16.30
N ASP A 110 10.04 14.99 17.07
CA ASP A 110 9.90 15.06 18.52
C ASP A 110 11.25 15.43 19.16
N GLU A 111 11.24 15.95 20.39
CA GLU A 111 12.46 16.36 21.13
C GLU A 111 13.45 15.19 21.31
N PHE A 112 12.93 13.97 21.43
CA PHE A 112 13.70 12.73 21.53
C PHE A 112 13.26 11.72 20.45
N PRO A 113 13.81 11.82 19.22
CA PRO A 113 13.48 10.92 18.12
C PRO A 113 13.84 9.46 18.39
N GLU A 114 12.86 8.56 18.28
CA GLU A 114 13.11 7.11 18.38
C GLU A 114 13.16 6.43 17.01
N LEU A 115 14.18 6.71 16.21
CA LEU A 115 14.33 6.11 14.87
C LEU A 115 15.11 4.78 14.86
N GLY A 116 15.86 4.48 15.93
CA GLY A 116 16.74 3.32 15.94
C GLY A 116 17.78 3.39 14.82
N LYS A 117 17.89 2.33 14.01
CA LYS A 117 18.78 2.25 12.84
C LYS A 117 18.18 2.80 11.55
N LEU A 118 16.98 3.39 11.58
CA LEU A 118 16.40 4.00 10.39
C LEU A 118 17.14 5.28 10.04
N ASP A 119 17.75 5.30 8.86
CA ASP A 119 18.36 6.49 8.27
C ASP A 119 17.26 7.48 7.83
N PRO A 120 17.22 8.72 8.38
CA PRO A 120 16.26 9.74 7.99
C PRO A 120 16.29 10.10 6.50
N GLU A 121 17.40 9.87 5.79
CA GLU A 121 17.51 10.17 4.36
C GLU A 121 16.48 9.41 3.50
N VAL A 122 15.96 8.27 4.00
CA VAL A 122 14.86 7.55 3.33
C VAL A 122 13.61 8.42 3.15
N PHE A 123 13.39 9.44 3.99
CA PHE A 123 12.25 10.34 3.85
C PHE A 123 12.38 11.26 2.64
N ASN A 124 13.61 11.58 2.21
CA ASN A 124 13.89 12.38 1.02
C ASN A 124 13.74 11.59 -0.28
N GLY A 125 13.94 10.27 -0.22
CA GLY A 125 13.82 9.38 -1.37
C GLY A 125 13.52 7.95 -0.96
N VAL A 126 12.24 7.58 -1.01
CA VAL A 126 11.79 6.20 -0.82
C VAL A 126 11.93 5.48 -2.16
N PRO A 127 12.64 4.33 -2.22
CA PRO A 127 12.67 3.53 -3.44
C PRO A 127 11.29 2.92 -3.68
N VAL A 128 10.73 3.22 -4.84
CA VAL A 128 9.44 2.72 -5.30
C VAL A 128 9.55 2.25 -6.74
N VAL A 129 8.60 1.43 -7.14
CA VAL A 129 8.48 0.93 -8.49
C VAL A 129 7.21 1.47 -9.10
N ILE A 130 7.30 2.01 -10.32
CA ILE A 130 6.10 2.37 -11.08
C ILE A 130 5.37 1.07 -11.43
N TYR A 131 4.08 1.00 -11.07
CA TYR A 131 3.24 -0.17 -11.30
C TYR A 131 3.32 -0.57 -12.79
N PRO A 132 3.85 -1.76 -13.13
CA PRO A 132 4.19 -2.09 -14.52
C PRO A 132 3.00 -2.61 -15.33
N TYR A 133 1.85 -2.79 -14.68
CA TYR A 133 0.64 -3.36 -15.28
C TYR A 133 -0.26 -2.24 -15.79
N GLU A 134 -0.47 -2.22 -17.10
CA GLU A 134 -1.43 -1.34 -17.75
C GLU A 134 -2.87 -1.85 -17.56
N GLU A 135 -3.03 -3.17 -17.40
CA GLU A 135 -4.33 -3.84 -17.28
C GLU A 135 -4.79 -3.98 -15.81
N LEU A 136 -6.01 -3.48 -15.55
CA LEU A 136 -6.66 -3.54 -14.24
C LEU A 136 -6.82 -4.98 -13.71
N GLU A 137 -6.97 -5.95 -14.61
CA GLU A 137 -7.14 -7.36 -14.25
C GLU A 137 -5.88 -7.95 -13.59
N GLU A 138 -4.72 -7.80 -14.22
CA GLU A 138 -3.45 -8.34 -13.71
C GLU A 138 -3.09 -7.72 -12.36
N HIS A 139 -3.33 -6.42 -12.21
CA HIS A 139 -3.21 -5.71 -10.95
C HIS A 139 -4.02 -6.38 -9.82
N LEU A 140 -5.30 -6.59 -10.10
CA LEU A 140 -6.26 -7.09 -9.12
C LEU A 140 -6.00 -8.57 -8.77
N ILE A 141 -5.54 -9.38 -9.72
CA ILE A 141 -5.16 -10.77 -9.44
C ILE A 141 -3.91 -10.83 -8.55
N LEU A 142 -2.86 -10.05 -8.85
CA LEU A 142 -1.62 -10.06 -8.06
C LEU A 142 -1.82 -9.59 -6.62
N ALA A 143 -2.58 -8.51 -6.43
CA ALA A 143 -2.95 -8.07 -5.09
C ALA A 143 -3.79 -9.14 -4.35
N GLY A 144 -4.65 -9.87 -5.08
CA GLY A 144 -5.35 -11.04 -4.56
C GLY A 144 -4.39 -12.10 -4.04
N LEU A 145 -3.39 -12.51 -4.82
CA LEU A 145 -2.38 -13.48 -4.39
C LEU A 145 -1.63 -13.01 -3.13
N ASP A 146 -1.11 -11.78 -3.12
CA ASP A 146 -0.32 -11.27 -2.00
C ASP A 146 -1.10 -11.17 -0.67
N HIS A 147 -2.40 -10.84 -0.72
CA HIS A 147 -3.19 -10.53 0.48
C HIS A 147 -4.30 -11.53 0.82
N ILE A 148 -4.64 -12.44 -0.11
CA ILE A 148 -5.55 -13.57 0.15
C ILE A 148 -4.77 -14.84 0.49
N THR A 149 -3.74 -15.18 -0.30
CA THR A 149 -2.98 -16.44 -0.14
C THR A 149 -1.66 -16.23 0.62
N GLY A 150 -1.18 -14.99 0.73
CA GLY A 150 0.10 -14.65 1.35
C GLY A 150 0.25 -14.82 2.87
N LYS A 151 1.45 -14.48 3.38
CA LYS A 151 1.82 -14.70 4.80
C LYS A 151 1.17 -13.72 5.78
N LYS A 152 0.71 -12.56 5.33
CA LYS A 152 0.07 -11.53 6.17
C LYS A 152 -1.21 -11.01 5.55
N ASN A 153 -2.18 -11.91 5.53
CA ASN A 153 -3.48 -11.73 4.90
C ASN A 153 -4.27 -10.54 5.48
N TRP A 154 -5.14 -9.97 4.64
CA TRP A 154 -6.22 -9.12 5.12
C TRP A 154 -7.15 -9.91 6.04
N PRO A 155 -7.92 -9.25 6.93
CA PRO A 155 -8.99 -9.92 7.68
C PRO A 155 -9.92 -10.73 6.78
N SER A 156 -10.47 -11.85 7.28
CA SER A 156 -11.26 -12.78 6.47
C SER A 156 -12.45 -12.12 5.76
N VAL A 157 -13.14 -11.18 6.41
CA VAL A 157 -14.24 -10.43 5.80
C VAL A 157 -13.75 -9.58 4.63
N ASN A 158 -12.65 -8.83 4.83
CA ASN A 158 -12.06 -8.01 3.78
C ASN A 158 -11.56 -8.83 2.58
N ARG A 159 -11.05 -10.05 2.81
CA ARG A 159 -10.70 -10.98 1.72
C ARG A 159 -11.93 -11.42 0.93
N ALA A 160 -13.02 -11.79 1.62
CA ALA A 160 -14.26 -12.17 0.95
C ALA A 160 -14.84 -11.01 0.14
N GLU A 161 -14.79 -9.79 0.67
CA GLU A 161 -15.19 -8.59 -0.06
C GLU A 161 -14.30 -8.31 -1.27
N TYR A 162 -12.98 -8.51 -1.15
CA TYR A 162 -12.06 -8.35 -2.29
C TYR A 162 -12.37 -9.35 -3.38
N PHE A 163 -12.48 -10.62 -3.03
CA PHE A 163 -12.83 -11.69 -3.95
C PHE A 163 -14.16 -11.41 -4.67
N TYR A 164 -15.18 -10.93 -3.93
CA TYR A 164 -16.44 -10.51 -4.53
C TYR A 164 -16.28 -9.32 -5.48
N SER A 165 -15.46 -8.31 -5.12
CA SER A 165 -15.17 -7.20 -6.04
C SER A 165 -14.43 -7.66 -7.30
N LEU A 166 -13.56 -8.67 -7.24
CA LEU A 166 -12.89 -9.20 -8.42
C LEU A 166 -13.89 -9.76 -9.43
N ILE A 167 -14.83 -10.58 -8.96
CA ILE A 167 -15.89 -11.17 -9.81
C ILE A 167 -16.68 -10.06 -10.50
N LYS A 168 -17.10 -9.05 -9.71
CA LYS A 168 -17.94 -7.96 -10.18
C LYS A 168 -17.21 -7.01 -11.13
N ASP A 169 -16.03 -6.55 -10.75
CA ASP A 169 -15.30 -5.48 -11.44
C ASP A 169 -14.61 -5.99 -12.71
N LEU A 170 -14.20 -7.27 -12.73
CA LEU A 170 -13.63 -7.92 -13.91
C LEU A 170 -14.69 -8.56 -14.82
N ASN A 171 -15.94 -8.66 -14.34
CA ASN A 171 -17.03 -9.35 -15.01
C ASN A 171 -16.64 -10.78 -15.45
N LYS A 172 -16.00 -11.52 -14.54
CA LYS A 172 -15.53 -12.90 -14.74
C LYS A 172 -16.30 -13.86 -13.83
N SER A 173 -16.31 -15.14 -14.17
CA SER A 173 -16.92 -16.15 -13.31
C SER A 173 -16.10 -16.38 -12.04
N GLN A 174 -16.73 -16.97 -11.02
CA GLN A 174 -16.04 -17.36 -9.80
C GLN A 174 -14.91 -18.35 -10.10
N GLU A 175 -15.15 -19.32 -10.99
CA GLU A 175 -14.18 -20.35 -11.38
C GLU A 175 -12.92 -19.72 -11.96
N TYR A 176 -13.07 -18.72 -12.86
CA TYR A 176 -11.93 -18.00 -13.43
C TYR A 176 -11.07 -17.30 -12.37
N ILE A 177 -11.71 -16.63 -11.40
CA ILE A 177 -10.98 -15.95 -10.32
C ILE A 177 -10.31 -16.96 -9.40
N VAL A 178 -10.97 -18.07 -9.08
CA VAL A 178 -10.38 -19.16 -8.30
C VAL A 178 -9.17 -19.76 -9.02
N GLU A 179 -9.27 -20.08 -10.31
CA GLU A 179 -8.14 -20.62 -11.08
C GLU A 179 -6.94 -19.67 -11.11
N ARG A 180 -7.17 -18.35 -11.08
CA ARG A 180 -6.11 -17.33 -11.07
C ARG A 180 -5.53 -17.06 -9.68
N LEU A 181 -6.28 -17.32 -8.61
CA LEU A 181 -5.86 -17.11 -7.22
C LEU A 181 -5.46 -18.39 -6.48
N ALA A 182 -5.79 -19.54 -7.04
CA ALA A 182 -5.27 -20.83 -6.61
C ALA A 182 -3.81 -20.89 -7.07
N ASP A 183 -2.89 -20.51 -6.18
CA ASP A 183 -1.48 -20.77 -6.42
C ASP A 183 -1.23 -22.26 -6.72
N ILE A 184 -0.25 -22.48 -7.61
CA ILE A 184 0.41 -23.72 -8.04
C ILE A 184 0.63 -24.74 -6.92
#